data_AF-A0AA85K912-F1
#
_entry.id   AF-A0AA85K912-F1
#
_cell.length_a   1.000
_cell.length_b   1.000
_cell.length_c   1.000
_cell.angle_alpha   90.00
_cell.angle_beta   90.00
_cell.angle_gamma   90.00
#
_symmetry.space_group_name_H-M   'P 1'
#
loop_
_entity.id
_entity.type
_entity.pdbx_description
1 polymer ?
#
loop_
_entity_poly.entity_id
_entity_poly.type
_entity_poly.pdbx_seq_one_letter_code
_entity_poly.pdbx_strand_id
1 'polypeptide(L)'
;MSSYFGVLVMSIFYRLHAPWLKYDMLSDLEKQLDKIALSSLGSPVVHLLVECIRSYMLANLSSCDEKPTDCKVKASLPPTPTSSQSISELNGHQLSTVVSVPSVKSHLDISPQILPFASNSKVPEIYHGEPFVDRKSIFQAHCAYVSTLGEVSLFISTLVMDKKIATATHNILAWRISSKEADCDDDGETHAGSRLLHLLTLSGVENVAVMVSRWFGGIQLGPDRFKHINNVARLLLTEHKFIGMNSSKSPSDEHQQQNKEKHVKKKQKKK
;
A
#
# COMPACT_ATOMS: atom_id res chain seq x y z
N MET A 1 -32.74 43.29 -27.75
CA MET A 1 -31.65 42.37 -27.36
C MET A 1 -32.11 41.65 -26.08
N SER A 2 -32.11 40.32 -26.05
CA SER A 2 -32.34 39.57 -24.81
C SER A 2 -31.00 39.03 -24.33
N SER A 3 -30.57 39.45 -23.14
CA SER A 3 -29.31 38.99 -22.54
C SER A 3 -29.62 37.89 -21.53
N TYR A 4 -29.30 36.65 -21.88
CA TYR A 4 -29.39 35.53 -20.94
C TYR A 4 -28.30 35.67 -19.88
N PHE A 5 -28.64 36.26 -18.73
CA PHE A 5 -27.79 36.28 -17.55
C PHE A 5 -27.78 34.88 -16.94
N GLY A 6 -26.81 34.06 -17.33
CA GLY A 6 -26.66 32.70 -16.82
C GLY A 6 -26.36 32.73 -15.32
N VAL A 7 -27.33 32.30 -14.51
CA VAL A 7 -27.13 32.13 -13.07
C VAL A 7 -26.14 30.98 -12.86
N LEU A 8 -24.90 31.33 -12.51
CA LEU A 8 -23.87 30.34 -12.21
C LEU A 8 -24.20 29.68 -10.86
N VAL A 9 -24.93 28.56 -10.91
CA VAL A 9 -25.24 27.75 -9.72
C VAL A 9 -23.94 27.14 -9.21
N MET A 10 -23.33 27.80 -8.22
CA MET A 10 -22.11 27.35 -7.56
C MET A 10 -22.40 26.14 -6.66
N SER A 11 -22.46 24.97 -7.29
CA SER A 11 -22.60 23.69 -6.62
C SER A 11 -21.40 23.43 -5.73
N ILE A 12 -21.64 23.05 -4.48
CA ILE A 12 -20.59 22.78 -3.50
C ILE A 12 -19.98 21.42 -3.84
N PHE A 13 -18.76 21.43 -4.39
CA PHE A 13 -18.02 20.19 -4.68
C PHE A 13 -17.28 19.72 -3.42
N TYR A 14 -17.58 18.49 -2.99
CA TYR A 14 -16.89 17.82 -1.88
C TYR A 14 -16.65 16.35 -2.27
N ARG A 15 -15.65 15.71 -1.64
CA ARG A 15 -15.35 14.28 -1.84
C ARG A 15 -15.21 13.62 -0.47
N LEU A 16 -16.19 12.82 -0.07
CA LEU A 16 -16.09 12.00 1.13
C LEU A 16 -15.16 10.81 0.85
N HIS A 17 -14.21 10.54 1.77
CA HIS A 17 -13.32 9.37 1.67
C HIS A 17 -13.20 8.69 3.03
N ALA A 18 -14.11 7.75 3.28
CA ALA A 18 -14.20 6.98 4.52
C ALA A 18 -14.25 5.46 4.23
N PRO A 19 -13.17 4.85 3.70
CA PRO A 19 -13.16 3.44 3.27
C PRO A 19 -13.33 2.42 4.40
N TRP A 20 -13.31 2.83 5.66
CA TRP A 20 -13.66 2.03 6.83
C TRP A 20 -15.18 1.96 7.09
N LEU A 21 -15.99 2.76 6.40
CA LEU A 21 -17.43 2.83 6.55
C LEU A 21 -18.13 1.87 5.58
N LYS A 22 -19.12 1.11 6.06
CA LYS A 22 -19.93 0.20 5.22
C LYS A 22 -20.64 0.99 4.11
N TYR A 23 -20.81 0.38 2.93
CA TYR A 23 -21.42 1.04 1.77
C TYR A 23 -22.79 1.67 2.06
N ASP A 24 -23.66 0.96 2.79
CA ASP A 24 -25.01 1.46 3.14
C ASP A 24 -24.91 2.72 4.02
N MET A 25 -24.04 2.67 5.03
CA MET A 25 -23.77 3.80 5.93
C MET A 25 -23.12 4.98 5.20
N LEU A 26 -22.24 4.71 4.22
CA LEU A 26 -21.60 5.74 3.41
C LEU A 26 -22.63 6.41 2.47
N SER A 27 -23.48 5.62 1.81
CA SER A 27 -24.55 6.13 0.96
C SER A 27 -25.58 6.96 1.75
N ASP A 28 -25.92 6.56 2.97
CA ASP A 28 -26.81 7.34 3.83
C ASP A 28 -26.17 8.62 4.37
N LEU A 29 -24.87 8.60 4.71
CA LEU A 29 -24.12 9.81 5.06
C LEU A 29 -24.00 10.78 3.86
N GLU A 30 -23.73 10.27 2.66
CA GLU A 30 -23.66 11.05 1.42
C GLU A 30 -25.00 11.75 1.13
N LYS A 31 -26.14 11.06 1.27
CA LYS A 31 -27.48 11.66 1.17
C LYS A 31 -27.72 12.80 2.18
N GLN A 32 -27.19 12.69 3.41
CA GLN A 32 -27.30 13.79 4.40
C GLN A 32 -26.41 14.98 4.02
N LEU A 33 -25.20 14.72 3.51
CA LEU A 33 -24.26 15.77 3.10
C LEU A 33 -24.75 16.52 1.85
N ASP A 34 -25.27 15.81 0.84
CA ASP A 34 -25.92 16.41 -0.33
C ASP A 34 -27.12 17.28 0.07
N LYS A 35 -27.95 16.78 1.00
CA LYS A 35 -29.07 17.57 1.53
C LYS A 35 -28.60 18.87 2.19
N ILE A 36 -27.51 18.85 2.95
CA ILE A 36 -26.93 20.06 3.56
C ILE A 36 -26.34 20.98 2.49
N ALA A 37 -25.59 20.45 1.52
CA ALA A 37 -25.00 21.21 0.42
C ALA A 37 -26.06 21.93 -0.43
N LEU A 38 -27.13 21.24 -0.81
CA LEU A 38 -28.24 21.79 -1.59
C LEU A 38 -29.08 22.82 -0.81
N SER A 39 -29.26 22.61 0.51
CA SER A 39 -30.11 23.49 1.34
C SER A 39 -29.44 24.82 1.73
N SER A 40 -28.11 24.95 1.53
CA SER A 40 -27.30 26.00 2.17
C SER A 40 -26.62 26.96 1.19
N LEU A 41 -27.20 27.13 0.00
CA LEU A 41 -26.72 28.03 -1.05
C LEU A 41 -26.50 29.45 -0.50
N GLY A 42 -25.25 29.94 -0.57
CA GLY A 42 -24.86 31.28 -0.11
C GLY A 42 -24.42 31.39 1.37
N SER A 43 -24.33 30.27 2.12
CA SER A 43 -23.88 30.24 3.52
C SER A 43 -22.62 29.38 3.72
N PRO A 44 -21.80 29.63 4.78
CA PRO A 44 -20.59 28.85 5.05
C PRO A 44 -20.90 27.44 5.59
N VAL A 45 -21.01 26.46 4.69
CA VAL A 45 -21.46 25.08 5.00
C VAL A 45 -20.49 24.21 5.80
N VAL A 46 -19.20 24.55 5.84
CA VAL A 46 -18.14 23.61 6.27
C VAL A 46 -18.39 23.08 7.69
N HIS A 47 -18.82 23.93 8.61
CA HIS A 47 -19.17 23.51 9.98
C HIS A 47 -20.35 22.53 10.02
N LEU A 48 -21.39 22.74 9.19
CA LEU A 48 -22.57 21.88 9.15
C LEU A 48 -22.23 20.51 8.55
N LEU A 49 -21.39 20.46 7.52
CA LEU A 49 -20.91 19.21 6.92
C LEU A 49 -20.05 18.40 7.92
N VAL A 50 -19.14 19.07 8.64
CA VAL A 50 -18.30 18.43 9.66
C VAL A 50 -19.13 17.93 10.84
N GLU A 51 -20.07 18.74 11.35
CA GLU A 51 -20.91 18.32 12.49
C GLU A 51 -21.92 17.22 12.10
N CYS A 52 -22.35 17.20 10.83
CA CYS A 52 -23.14 16.09 10.27
C CYS A 52 -22.34 14.77 10.27
N ILE A 53 -21.11 14.78 9.74
CA ILE A 53 -20.22 13.60 9.77
C ILE A 53 -19.99 13.16 11.22
N ARG A 54 -19.65 14.09 12.11
CA ARG A 54 -19.42 13.82 13.54
C ARG A 54 -20.64 13.19 14.22
N SER A 55 -21.82 13.77 14.03
CA SER A 55 -23.07 13.25 14.60
C SER A 55 -23.43 11.87 14.05
N TYR A 56 -23.27 11.67 12.73
CA TYR A 56 -23.55 10.41 12.06
C TYR A 56 -22.59 9.29 12.51
N MET A 57 -21.29 9.59 12.67
CA MET A 57 -20.31 8.65 13.22
C MET A 57 -20.65 8.25 14.66
N LEU A 58 -20.99 9.21 15.53
CA LEU A 58 -21.35 8.92 16.92
C LEU A 58 -22.61 8.04 17.02
N ALA A 59 -23.64 8.33 16.22
CA ALA A 59 -24.88 7.55 16.21
C ALA A 59 -24.70 6.11 15.71
N ASN A 60 -23.83 5.89 14.72
CA ASN A 60 -23.73 4.60 14.02
C ASN A 60 -22.54 3.72 14.43
N LEU A 61 -21.59 4.24 15.22
CA LEU A 61 -20.43 3.48 15.74
C LEU A 61 -20.52 3.16 17.23
N SER A 62 -21.43 3.80 17.98
CA SER A 62 -21.60 3.58 19.43
C SER A 62 -22.47 2.37 19.81
N SER A 63 -22.83 1.52 18.85
CA SER A 63 -23.76 0.38 19.03
C SER A 63 -23.07 -0.99 19.19
N CYS A 64 -21.74 -1.03 19.24
CA CYS A 64 -20.95 -2.26 19.26
C CYS A 64 -20.36 -2.59 20.64
N ASP A 65 -21.22 -2.73 21.65
CA ASP A 65 -20.88 -3.38 22.92
C ASP A 65 -22.10 -4.12 23.51
N GLU A 66 -22.29 -5.40 23.12
CA GLU A 66 -22.88 -6.46 23.95
C GLU A 66 -22.69 -7.85 23.28
N LYS A 67 -22.98 -8.92 24.02
CA LYS A 67 -22.51 -10.30 23.79
C LYS A 67 -23.46 -11.22 23.02
N PRO A 68 -22.99 -12.41 22.56
CA PRO A 68 -23.64 -13.16 21.48
C PRO A 68 -24.77 -14.09 21.95
N THR A 69 -25.73 -14.34 21.05
CA THR A 69 -26.72 -15.42 21.14
C THR A 69 -26.79 -16.23 19.85
N ASP A 70 -26.61 -17.54 19.97
CA ASP A 70 -26.80 -18.54 18.90
C ASP A 70 -28.28 -18.67 18.51
N CYS A 71 -28.56 -18.88 17.22
CA CYS A 71 -29.85 -19.41 16.75
C CYS A 71 -29.73 -20.00 15.33
N LYS A 72 -30.57 -20.99 15.01
CA LYS A 72 -30.28 -22.03 14.00
C LYS A 72 -31.55 -22.46 13.24
N VAL A 73 -31.40 -23.07 12.05
CA VAL A 73 -32.47 -23.76 11.26
C VAL A 73 -33.40 -22.74 10.50
N LYS A 74 -33.95 -22.93 9.28
CA LYS A 74 -34.12 -24.06 8.32
C LYS A 74 -33.97 -23.60 6.84
N ALA A 75 -34.18 -24.50 5.86
CA ALA A 75 -34.07 -24.24 4.41
C ALA A 75 -35.33 -24.65 3.60
N SER A 76 -35.49 -24.12 2.37
CA SER A 76 -36.45 -24.62 1.35
C SER A 76 -36.21 -24.09 -0.08
N LEU A 77 -36.38 -24.96 -1.08
CA LEU A 77 -36.45 -24.77 -2.56
C LEU A 77 -37.56 -25.73 -3.09
N PRO A 78 -37.95 -25.77 -4.38
CA PRO A 78 -38.09 -24.76 -5.45
C PRO A 78 -39.57 -24.73 -5.93
N PRO A 79 -40.00 -24.49 -7.22
CA PRO A 79 -39.67 -25.30 -8.42
C PRO A 79 -39.54 -24.54 -9.77
N THR A 80 -39.23 -25.25 -10.87
CA THR A 80 -39.16 -24.77 -12.28
C THR A 80 -39.91 -25.71 -13.25
N PRO A 81 -40.56 -25.17 -14.29
CA PRO A 81 -40.31 -25.64 -15.68
C PRO A 81 -40.48 -24.54 -16.77
N THR A 82 -40.34 -24.74 -18.10
CA THR A 82 -39.39 -25.48 -18.98
C THR A 82 -39.75 -25.18 -20.46
N SER A 83 -38.77 -25.09 -21.38
CA SER A 83 -38.90 -25.05 -22.86
C SER A 83 -39.52 -23.79 -23.53
N SER A 84 -39.18 -23.39 -24.77
CA SER A 84 -38.17 -23.91 -25.74
C SER A 84 -37.87 -22.94 -26.90
N GLN A 85 -36.59 -22.81 -27.30
CA GLN A 85 -36.02 -22.50 -28.65
C GLN A 85 -36.44 -21.16 -29.35
N SER A 86 -35.58 -20.38 -30.02
CA SER A 86 -34.12 -20.37 -30.34
C SER A 86 -33.74 -18.91 -30.73
N ILE A 87 -32.69 -18.43 -31.46
CA ILE A 87 -31.66 -18.89 -32.42
C ILE A 87 -30.38 -17.98 -32.26
N SER A 88 -29.33 -18.18 -33.07
CA SER A 88 -28.24 -17.24 -33.46
C SER A 88 -27.25 -16.72 -32.40
N GLU A 89 -26.21 -17.54 -32.17
CA GLU A 89 -24.79 -17.26 -32.47
C GLU A 89 -24.18 -15.86 -32.16
N LEU A 90 -23.19 -15.84 -31.27
CA LEU A 90 -21.76 -15.67 -31.66
C LEU A 90 -20.81 -16.09 -30.51
N ASN A 91 -19.53 -16.33 -30.83
CA ASN A 91 -18.60 -17.04 -29.95
C ASN A 91 -18.03 -16.20 -28.78
N GLY A 92 -17.87 -16.84 -27.61
CA GLY A 92 -17.35 -16.21 -26.39
C GLY A 92 -15.84 -16.36 -26.18
N HIS A 93 -15.38 -16.06 -24.96
CA HIS A 93 -14.12 -16.55 -24.39
C HIS A 93 -14.19 -16.61 -22.87
N GLN A 94 -13.61 -17.65 -22.27
CA GLN A 94 -13.56 -17.84 -20.82
C GLN A 94 -12.33 -17.12 -20.25
N LEU A 95 -12.53 -15.94 -19.66
CA LEU A 95 -11.42 -15.15 -19.12
C LEU A 95 -10.91 -15.75 -17.80
N SER A 96 -9.76 -16.42 -17.85
CA SER A 96 -8.96 -16.70 -16.66
C SER A 96 -8.38 -15.39 -16.13
N THR A 97 -9.04 -14.77 -15.15
CA THR A 97 -8.56 -13.53 -14.52
C THR A 97 -7.23 -13.78 -13.82
N VAL A 98 -6.13 -13.36 -14.45
CA VAL A 98 -4.81 -13.30 -13.81
C VAL A 98 -4.88 -12.26 -12.70
N VAL A 99 -4.74 -12.71 -11.45
CA VAL A 99 -4.72 -11.83 -10.29
C VAL A 99 -3.30 -11.27 -10.16
N SER A 100 -3.20 -9.93 -10.12
CA SER A 100 -1.96 -9.20 -9.83
C SER A 100 -2.30 -8.11 -8.83
N VAL A 101 -1.39 -7.83 -7.90
CA VAL A 101 -1.58 -6.77 -6.91
C VAL A 101 -1.21 -5.44 -7.57
N PRO A 102 -2.12 -4.45 -7.63
CA PRO A 102 -1.81 -3.17 -8.26
C PRO A 102 -0.67 -2.45 -7.54
N SER A 103 0.12 -1.72 -8.34
CA SER A 103 1.19 -0.78 -7.92
C SER A 103 0.78 0.07 -6.70
N VAL A 104 1.75 0.45 -5.86
CA VAL A 104 1.56 1.34 -4.69
C VAL A 104 0.88 2.65 -5.10
N LYS A 105 1.20 3.17 -6.29
CA LYS A 105 0.58 4.41 -6.78
C LYS A 105 -0.85 4.18 -7.30
N SER A 106 -1.15 3.04 -7.92
CA SER A 106 -2.53 2.69 -8.22
C SER A 106 -3.33 2.17 -7.02
N HIS A 107 -2.68 1.79 -5.91
CA HIS A 107 -3.33 1.50 -4.62
C HIS A 107 -3.88 2.77 -3.96
N LEU A 108 -3.20 3.91 -4.14
CA LEU A 108 -3.70 5.24 -3.76
C LEU A 108 -4.95 5.68 -4.54
N ASP A 109 -5.06 5.30 -5.81
CA ASP A 109 -6.21 5.67 -6.67
C ASP A 109 -7.34 4.61 -6.66
N ILE A 110 -7.02 3.32 -6.52
CA ILE A 110 -7.96 2.19 -6.51
C ILE A 110 -8.47 1.94 -5.08
N SER A 111 -9.43 2.76 -4.68
CA SER A 111 -10.35 2.44 -3.59
C SER A 111 -11.32 1.30 -4.02
N PRO A 112 -12.20 0.81 -3.14
CA PRO A 112 -12.06 -0.40 -2.34
C PRO A 112 -12.28 -1.74 -3.08
N GLN A 113 -12.13 -1.83 -4.41
CA GLN A 113 -12.31 -3.09 -5.17
C GLN A 113 -11.33 -4.21 -4.76
N ILE A 114 -10.29 -3.83 -4.00
CA ILE A 114 -9.26 -4.68 -3.38
C ILE A 114 -9.78 -5.35 -2.08
N LEU A 115 -10.85 -4.84 -1.46
CA LEU A 115 -11.35 -5.34 -0.17
C LEU A 115 -12.01 -6.74 -0.12
N PRO A 116 -12.47 -7.39 -1.22
CA PRO A 116 -13.02 -8.76 -1.12
C PRO A 116 -12.06 -9.74 -0.43
N PHE A 117 -10.76 -9.62 -0.68
CA PHE A 117 -9.75 -10.48 -0.08
C PHE A 117 -9.18 -9.96 1.25
N ALA A 118 -9.27 -8.66 1.53
CA ALA A 118 -8.92 -8.09 2.82
C ALA A 118 -9.98 -8.36 3.91
N SER A 119 -11.23 -8.60 3.51
CA SER A 119 -12.42 -8.76 4.38
C SER A 119 -12.28 -9.74 5.56
N ASN A 120 -11.44 -10.78 5.42
CA ASN A 120 -11.19 -11.80 6.45
C ASN A 120 -9.70 -11.88 6.86
N SER A 121 -8.87 -10.94 6.39
CA SER A 121 -7.42 -10.93 6.66
C SER A 121 -7.12 -10.08 7.91
N LYS A 122 -6.23 -10.57 8.78
CA LYS A 122 -5.75 -9.78 9.92
C LYS A 122 -4.76 -8.72 9.39
N VAL A 123 -4.77 -7.51 9.95
CA VAL A 123 -3.69 -6.54 9.73
C VAL A 123 -2.38 -7.15 10.26
N PRO A 124 -1.32 -7.29 9.43
CA PRO A 124 -0.08 -7.90 9.86
C PRO A 124 0.70 -6.95 10.79
N GLU A 125 1.56 -7.51 11.64
CA GLU A 125 2.48 -6.70 12.44
C GLU A 125 3.54 -6.07 11.53
N ILE A 126 3.73 -4.75 11.65
CA ILE A 126 4.66 -3.98 10.82
C ILE A 126 5.86 -3.60 11.66
N TYR A 127 7.04 -3.99 11.18
CA TYR A 127 8.32 -3.58 11.74
C TYR A 127 8.86 -2.40 10.94
N HIS A 128 9.44 -1.42 11.63
CA HIS A 128 9.98 -0.19 11.05
C HIS A 128 11.46 -0.08 11.41
N GLY A 129 12.33 0.01 10.40
CA GLY A 129 13.77 0.11 10.61
C GLY A 129 14.24 1.53 10.93
N GLU A 130 15.45 1.65 11.47
CA GLU A 130 16.08 2.96 11.72
C GLU A 130 16.28 3.77 10.43
N PRO A 131 15.93 5.09 10.39
CA PRO A 131 16.12 5.92 9.21
C PRO A 131 17.60 6.16 8.88
N PHE A 132 18.02 5.75 7.69
CA PHE A 132 19.35 6.06 7.16
C PHE A 132 19.35 7.39 6.38
N VAL A 133 20.42 8.19 6.52
CA VAL A 133 20.53 9.52 5.89
C VAL A 133 21.84 9.66 5.09
N ASP A 134 21.72 10.01 3.81
CA ASP A 134 22.85 10.38 2.94
C ASP A 134 22.48 11.60 2.09
N ARG A 135 23.34 12.63 2.07
CA ARG A 135 23.19 13.84 1.24
C ARG A 135 21.78 14.45 1.33
N LYS A 136 21.28 14.58 2.57
CA LYS A 136 19.91 15.01 2.95
C LYS A 136 18.76 14.08 2.51
N SER A 137 19.03 13.05 1.71
CA SER A 137 18.03 12.03 1.39
C SER A 137 17.89 11.07 2.57
N ILE A 138 16.65 10.75 2.92
CA ILE A 138 16.32 9.83 4.02
C ILE A 138 15.76 8.55 3.40
N PHE A 139 16.14 7.40 3.96
CA PHE A 139 15.66 6.07 3.58
C PHE A 139 15.17 5.36 4.84
N GLN A 140 13.96 4.83 4.83
CA GLN A 140 13.44 3.99 5.92
C GLN A 140 12.84 2.71 5.35
N ALA A 141 13.16 1.57 5.95
CA ALA A 141 12.57 0.28 5.60
C ALA A 141 11.39 -0.04 6.53
N HIS A 142 10.40 -0.71 5.95
CA HIS A 142 9.24 -1.26 6.65
C HIS A 142 9.03 -2.69 6.15
N CYS A 143 8.77 -3.66 7.03
CA CYS A 143 8.45 -5.02 6.62
C CYS A 143 7.40 -5.68 7.51
N ALA A 144 6.74 -6.70 6.98
CA ALA A 144 5.75 -7.49 7.69
C ALA A 144 5.75 -8.94 7.19
N TYR A 145 5.39 -9.88 8.07
CA TYR A 145 5.05 -11.24 7.67
C TYR A 145 3.68 -11.26 6.98
N VAL A 146 3.61 -11.86 5.79
CA VAL A 146 2.40 -11.92 4.95
C VAL A 146 2.27 -13.30 4.29
N SER A 147 1.11 -13.95 4.41
CA SER A 147 0.82 -15.27 3.82
C SER A 147 -0.25 -15.19 2.71
N THR A 148 -0.87 -14.03 2.55
CA THR A 148 -1.99 -13.76 1.64
C THR A 148 -1.86 -12.39 0.98
N LEU A 149 -2.51 -12.20 -0.18
CA LEU A 149 -2.61 -10.89 -0.84
C LEU A 149 -3.38 -9.88 0.02
N GLY A 150 -4.26 -10.34 0.92
CA GLY A 150 -4.95 -9.49 1.89
C GLY A 150 -4.00 -8.88 2.91
N GLU A 151 -3.08 -9.66 3.46
CA GLU A 151 -2.04 -9.13 4.36
C GLU A 151 -1.08 -8.20 3.61
N VAL A 152 -0.74 -8.48 2.34
CA VAL A 152 0.03 -7.56 1.48
C VAL A 152 -0.71 -6.24 1.28
N SER A 153 -2.00 -6.25 0.91
CA SER A 153 -2.75 -5.00 0.76
C SER A 153 -2.94 -4.27 2.08
N LEU A 154 -3.19 -4.98 3.19
CA LEU A 154 -3.35 -4.35 4.50
C LEU A 154 -2.02 -3.70 4.96
N PHE A 155 -0.88 -4.33 4.68
CA PHE A 155 0.45 -3.72 4.86
C PHE A 155 0.60 -2.42 4.07
N ILE A 156 0.29 -2.43 2.76
CA ILE A 156 0.35 -1.22 1.92
C ILE A 156 -0.61 -0.14 2.43
N SER A 157 -1.89 -0.49 2.68
CA SER A 157 -2.90 0.41 3.25
C SER A 157 -2.43 1.07 4.55
N THR A 158 -1.89 0.29 5.49
CA THR A 158 -1.49 0.80 6.81
C THR A 158 -0.29 1.71 6.71
N LEU A 159 0.71 1.40 5.89
CA LEU A 159 1.85 2.29 5.66
C LEU A 159 1.43 3.59 4.96
N VAL A 160 0.58 3.52 3.94
CA VAL A 160 0.11 4.69 3.19
C VAL A 160 -0.86 5.57 3.99
N MET A 161 -1.45 5.07 5.08
CA MET A 161 -2.20 5.90 6.04
C MET A 161 -1.30 6.74 6.97
N ASP A 162 -0.03 6.41 7.16
CA ASP A 162 0.91 7.29 7.88
C ASP A 162 1.29 8.48 6.99
N LYS A 163 0.93 9.69 7.45
CA LYS A 163 1.26 10.95 6.77
C LYS A 163 2.75 11.13 6.47
N LYS A 164 3.65 10.57 7.30
CA LYS A 164 5.10 10.62 7.06
C LYS A 164 5.49 9.80 5.82
N ILE A 165 4.90 8.61 5.68
CA ILE A 165 5.17 7.68 4.59
C ILE A 165 4.42 8.09 3.32
N ALA A 166 3.18 8.55 3.44
CA ALA A 166 2.41 9.15 2.34
C ALA A 166 3.06 10.40 1.72
N THR A 167 3.98 11.06 2.43
CA THR A 167 4.77 12.20 1.94
C THR A 167 6.22 11.84 1.55
N ALA A 168 6.55 10.54 1.47
CA ALA A 168 7.78 10.09 0.81
C ALA A 168 7.77 10.46 -0.68
N THR A 169 8.96 10.63 -1.26
CA THR A 169 9.13 10.89 -2.70
C THR A 169 8.93 9.61 -3.51
N HIS A 170 9.29 8.46 -2.95
CA HIS A 170 9.08 7.13 -3.50
C HIS A 170 8.79 6.14 -2.37
N ASN A 171 7.74 5.32 -2.50
CA ASN A 171 7.41 4.20 -1.62
C ASN A 171 7.61 2.88 -2.37
N ILE A 172 8.87 2.47 -2.46
CA ILE A 172 9.31 1.30 -3.24
C ILE A 172 8.80 0.02 -2.56
N LEU A 173 8.14 -0.87 -3.29
CA LEU A 173 7.56 -2.10 -2.74
C LEU A 173 8.20 -3.34 -3.36
N ALA A 174 8.41 -4.38 -2.55
CA ALA A 174 8.57 -5.75 -3.02
C ALA A 174 7.98 -6.74 -2.01
N TRP A 175 7.31 -7.79 -2.49
CA TRP A 175 6.78 -8.86 -1.64
C TRP A 175 6.90 -10.22 -2.31
N ARG A 176 6.98 -11.29 -1.51
CA ARG A 176 6.94 -12.68 -1.97
C ARG A 176 6.20 -13.56 -0.98
N ILE A 177 5.18 -14.26 -1.47
CA ILE A 177 4.45 -15.30 -0.72
C ILE A 177 4.90 -16.66 -1.25
N SER A 178 5.21 -17.58 -0.34
CA SER A 178 5.78 -18.90 -0.67
C SER A 178 4.89 -19.68 -1.62
N SER A 179 5.50 -20.26 -2.65
CA SER A 179 4.86 -21.15 -3.65
C SER A 179 3.62 -20.60 -4.38
N LYS A 180 3.42 -19.27 -4.41
CA LYS A 180 2.29 -18.63 -5.10
C LYS A 180 2.76 -17.52 -6.03
N GLU A 181 3.03 -16.34 -5.47
CA GLU A 181 3.14 -15.08 -6.20
C GLU A 181 4.19 -14.16 -5.54
N ALA A 182 4.77 -13.27 -6.34
CA ALA A 182 5.69 -12.23 -5.90
C ALA A 182 5.63 -11.07 -6.88
N ASP A 183 5.63 -9.83 -6.39
CA ASP A 183 5.47 -8.62 -7.20
C ASP A 183 6.25 -7.44 -6.59
N CYS A 184 6.43 -6.36 -7.36
CA CYS A 184 7.19 -5.19 -6.93
C CYS A 184 6.79 -3.89 -7.64
N ASP A 185 6.98 -2.76 -6.96
CA ASP A 185 6.80 -1.42 -7.52
C ASP A 185 8.03 -0.55 -7.25
N ASP A 186 8.43 0.23 -8.25
CA ASP A 186 9.48 1.24 -8.18
C ASP A 186 8.97 2.57 -7.55
N ASP A 187 7.65 2.86 -7.63
CA ASP A 187 7.03 4.16 -7.33
C ASP A 187 7.82 5.36 -7.89
N GLY A 188 8.28 5.22 -9.14
CA GLY A 188 9.09 6.22 -9.85
C GLY A 188 10.59 6.19 -9.54
N GLU A 189 11.07 5.43 -8.54
CA GLU A 189 12.48 5.18 -8.31
C GLU A 189 12.96 4.03 -9.23
N THR A 190 13.18 4.35 -10.51
CA THR A 190 13.33 3.35 -11.58
C THR A 190 14.38 2.27 -11.28
N HIS A 191 13.96 1.00 -11.39
CA HIS A 191 14.69 -0.21 -11.05
C HIS A 191 15.03 -0.40 -9.55
N ALA A 192 14.23 0.13 -8.63
CA ALA A 192 14.39 -0.12 -7.19
C ALA A 192 13.56 -1.32 -6.70
N GLY A 193 12.28 -1.41 -7.05
CA GLY A 193 11.37 -2.48 -6.62
C GLY A 193 11.84 -3.84 -7.15
N SER A 194 12.21 -3.90 -8.43
CA SER A 194 12.79 -5.11 -9.04
C SER A 194 14.12 -5.55 -8.40
N ARG A 195 14.95 -4.62 -7.93
CA ARG A 195 16.18 -4.92 -7.17
C ARG A 195 15.88 -5.36 -5.74
N LEU A 196 14.90 -4.75 -5.09
CA LEU A 196 14.44 -5.11 -3.75
C LEU A 196 13.82 -6.52 -3.74
N LEU A 197 13.03 -6.87 -4.76
CA LEU A 197 12.48 -8.21 -4.96
C LEU A 197 13.59 -9.23 -5.23
N HIS A 198 14.55 -8.92 -6.11
CA HIS A 198 15.71 -9.78 -6.34
C HIS A 198 16.52 -10.02 -5.06
N LEU A 199 16.60 -9.03 -4.18
CA LEU A 199 17.25 -9.14 -2.87
C LEU A 199 16.49 -10.05 -1.90
N LEU A 200 15.15 -10.05 -1.91
CA LEU A 200 14.34 -11.04 -1.18
C LEU A 200 14.57 -12.47 -1.72
N THR A 201 14.69 -12.62 -3.04
CA THR A 201 14.98 -13.89 -3.71
C THR A 201 16.37 -14.43 -3.36
N LEU A 202 17.42 -13.60 -3.49
CA LEU A 202 18.79 -13.99 -3.11
C LEU A 202 18.96 -14.26 -1.61
N SER A 203 18.17 -13.60 -0.76
CA SER A 203 18.21 -13.82 0.69
C SER A 203 17.37 -15.02 1.15
N GLY A 204 16.68 -15.71 0.25
CA GLY A 204 15.85 -16.88 0.55
C GLY A 204 14.58 -16.58 1.37
N VAL A 205 14.22 -15.30 1.57
CA VAL A 205 13.13 -14.90 2.46
C VAL A 205 11.78 -15.06 1.77
N GLU A 206 10.84 -15.74 2.41
CA GLU A 206 9.47 -15.94 1.90
C GLU A 206 8.44 -15.46 2.92
N ASN A 207 7.19 -15.28 2.47
CA ASN A 207 6.07 -14.79 3.27
C ASN A 207 6.35 -13.42 3.90
N VAL A 208 6.88 -12.50 3.09
CA VAL A 208 7.28 -11.15 3.50
C VAL A 208 6.81 -10.10 2.50
N ALA A 209 6.37 -8.95 3.02
CA ALA A 209 6.30 -7.70 2.27
C ALA A 209 7.32 -6.71 2.83
N VAL A 210 7.98 -5.95 1.96
CA VAL A 210 8.93 -4.88 2.30
C VAL A 210 8.59 -3.64 1.49
N MET A 211 8.47 -2.51 2.19
CA MET A 211 8.42 -1.18 1.60
C MET A 211 9.66 -0.40 2.02
N VAL A 212 10.28 0.33 1.10
CA VAL A 212 11.37 1.27 1.40
C VAL A 212 10.94 2.68 0.98
N SER A 213 10.65 3.50 1.97
CA SER A 213 10.27 4.90 1.79
C SER A 213 11.53 5.75 1.63
N ARG A 214 11.59 6.53 0.56
CA ARG A 214 12.67 7.48 0.28
C ARG A 214 12.14 8.91 0.23
N TRP A 215 12.71 9.79 1.06
CA TRP A 215 12.51 11.24 0.98
C TRP A 215 13.71 11.87 0.26
N PHE A 216 13.46 12.67 -0.78
CA PHE A 216 14.49 13.26 -1.63
C PHE A 216 15.11 14.53 -1.02
N GLY A 217 16.42 14.51 -0.77
CA GLY A 217 17.16 15.61 -0.13
C GLY A 217 17.55 16.79 -1.03
N GLY A 218 17.07 16.85 -2.27
CA GLY A 218 17.49 17.83 -3.28
C GLY A 218 18.81 17.49 -4.01
N ILE A 219 19.53 16.43 -3.59
CA ILE A 219 20.80 16.00 -4.18
C ILE A 219 20.62 14.65 -4.87
N GLN A 220 21.09 14.53 -6.13
CA GLN A 220 21.06 13.25 -6.84
C GLN A 220 22.15 12.30 -6.32
N LEU A 221 21.75 11.18 -5.75
CA LEU A 221 22.64 10.14 -5.20
C LEU A 221 23.21 9.18 -6.28
N GLY A 222 22.81 9.32 -7.55
CA GLY A 222 23.25 8.44 -8.62
C GLY A 222 22.94 6.96 -8.32
N PRO A 223 23.88 6.02 -8.57
CA PRO A 223 23.71 4.61 -8.20
C PRO A 223 23.70 4.31 -6.69
N ASP A 224 24.20 5.21 -5.83
CA ASP A 224 24.36 4.91 -4.40
C ASP A 224 23.02 4.66 -3.69
N ARG A 225 21.95 5.32 -4.14
CA ARG A 225 20.60 5.17 -3.58
C ARG A 225 20.13 3.72 -3.56
N PHE A 226 20.48 2.92 -4.57
CA PHE A 226 20.13 1.49 -4.63
C PHE A 226 20.92 0.66 -3.60
N LYS A 227 22.14 1.08 -3.24
CA LYS A 227 22.89 0.48 -2.12
C LYS A 227 22.17 0.75 -0.81
N HIS A 228 21.72 1.99 -0.59
CA HIS A 228 21.03 2.39 0.63
C HIS A 228 19.68 1.70 0.78
N ILE A 229 18.86 1.68 -0.27
CA ILE A 229 17.57 0.96 -0.32
C ILE A 229 17.75 -0.51 0.06
N ASN A 230 18.71 -1.19 -0.58
CA ASN A 230 19.02 -2.59 -0.30
C ASN A 230 19.58 -2.80 1.11
N ASN A 231 20.37 -1.85 1.63
CA ASN A 231 20.97 -1.96 2.95
C ASN A 231 19.93 -1.81 4.08
N VAL A 232 19.06 -0.78 4.03
CA VAL A 232 18.02 -0.60 5.06
C VAL A 232 17.05 -1.78 5.09
N ALA A 233 16.70 -2.33 3.92
CA ALA A 233 15.88 -3.54 3.82
C ALA A 233 16.56 -4.75 4.46
N ARG A 234 17.85 -5.02 4.16
CA ARG A 234 18.57 -6.16 4.73
C ARG A 234 18.80 -6.05 6.23
N LEU A 235 19.05 -4.85 6.75
CA LEU A 235 19.22 -4.64 8.19
C LEU A 235 17.95 -5.07 8.93
N LEU A 236 16.79 -4.52 8.54
CA LEU A 236 15.49 -4.84 9.14
C LEU A 236 15.12 -6.33 8.99
N LEU A 237 15.34 -6.93 7.82
CA LEU A 237 15.09 -8.37 7.59
C LEU A 237 16.02 -9.29 8.42
N THR A 238 17.22 -8.81 8.77
CA THR A 238 18.16 -9.55 9.64
C THR A 238 17.74 -9.40 11.11
N GLU A 239 17.39 -8.19 11.53
CA GLU A 239 16.95 -7.84 12.88
C GLU A 239 15.71 -8.64 13.31
N HIS A 240 14.68 -8.67 12.46
CA HIS A 240 13.45 -9.43 12.69
C HIS A 240 13.53 -10.89 12.22
N LYS A 241 14.74 -11.41 11.95
CA LYS A 241 15.03 -12.84 11.68
C LYS A 241 14.28 -13.45 10.48
N PHE A 242 13.82 -12.62 9.54
CA PHE A 242 13.28 -13.08 8.26
C PHE A 242 14.34 -13.87 7.45
N ILE A 243 15.61 -13.46 7.56
CA ILE A 243 16.75 -14.20 7.02
C ILE A 243 17.18 -15.24 8.06
N GLY A 244 16.86 -16.51 7.81
CA GLY A 244 17.28 -17.62 8.66
C GLY A 244 18.80 -17.75 8.73
N MET A 245 19.35 -18.07 9.92
CA MET A 245 20.79 -18.17 10.20
C MET A 245 21.47 -19.43 9.61
N ASN A 246 21.10 -19.82 8.39
CA ASN A 246 21.46 -21.10 7.76
C ASN A 246 22.64 -20.98 6.78
N SER A 247 23.79 -20.49 7.26
CA SER A 247 25.10 -21.08 6.89
C SER A 247 26.25 -20.44 7.66
N SER A 248 27.14 -21.29 8.16
CA SER A 248 28.44 -20.88 8.70
C SER A 248 29.36 -20.41 7.57
N LYS A 249 29.66 -19.11 7.52
CA LYS A 249 30.87 -18.58 6.87
C LYS A 249 31.66 -17.74 7.87
N SER A 250 32.97 -17.95 7.85
CA SER A 250 33.94 -17.41 8.80
C SER A 250 34.14 -15.89 8.66
N PRO A 251 34.56 -15.20 9.73
CA PRO A 251 34.96 -13.80 9.64
C PRO A 251 36.29 -13.67 8.89
N SER A 252 36.23 -13.31 7.60
CA SER A 252 37.42 -13.17 6.76
C SER A 252 37.25 -12.16 5.61
N ASP A 253 36.81 -10.94 5.92
CA ASP A 253 36.81 -9.81 4.95
C ASP A 253 37.23 -8.45 5.55
N GLU A 254 37.78 -8.42 6.76
CA GLU A 254 38.70 -7.33 7.13
C GLU A 254 40.08 -7.61 6.53
N HIS A 255 40.38 -7.16 5.30
CA HIS A 255 41.76 -6.79 4.85
C HIS A 255 41.89 -6.14 3.44
N GLN A 256 40.96 -5.28 3.01
CA GLN A 256 41.13 -4.51 1.75
C GLN A 256 41.42 -3.00 1.92
N GLN A 257 42.13 -2.62 2.99
CA GLN A 257 42.46 -1.21 3.24
C GLN A 257 43.93 -0.92 3.65
N GLN A 258 44.89 -1.79 3.27
CA GLN A 258 46.33 -1.57 3.50
C GLN A 258 47.22 -1.56 2.24
N ASN A 259 46.68 -1.79 1.04
CA ASN A 259 47.46 -1.94 -0.20
C ASN A 259 47.51 -0.69 -1.12
N LYS A 260 47.62 0.52 -0.54
CA LYS A 260 47.90 1.75 -1.31
C LYS A 260 49.15 2.55 -0.91
N GLU A 261 49.70 2.39 0.31
CA GLU A 261 50.85 3.19 0.74
C GLU A 261 52.23 2.65 0.28
N LYS A 262 52.33 1.35 -0.03
CA LYS A 262 53.63 0.70 -0.33
C LYS A 262 54.20 0.99 -1.73
N HIS A 263 53.49 1.75 -2.59
CA HIS A 263 53.96 2.07 -3.95
C HIS A 263 54.50 3.50 -4.16
N VAL A 264 54.51 4.36 -3.13
CA VAL A 264 55.06 5.73 -3.24
C VAL A 264 56.52 5.82 -2.78
N LYS A 265 56.89 5.11 -1.70
CA LYS A 265 58.21 5.23 -1.05
C LYS A 265 59.38 4.49 -1.75
N LYS A 266 59.21 4.00 -2.99
CA LYS A 266 60.28 3.29 -3.75
C LYS A 266 60.84 4.08 -4.95
N LYS A 267 60.59 5.40 -5.03
CA LYS A 267 61.12 6.27 -6.11
C LYS A 267 61.95 7.48 -5.64
N GLN A 268 62.32 7.55 -4.36
CA GLN A 268 63.23 8.57 -3.78
C GLN A 268 64.40 7.93 -3.00
N LYS A 269 65.10 6.97 -3.62
CA LYS A 269 66.45 6.57 -3.18
C LYS A 269 67.31 5.98 -4.31
N LYS A 270 67.16 6.51 -5.55
CA LYS A 270 68.07 6.23 -6.67
C LYS A 270 68.00 7.27 -7.82
N LYS A 271 68.15 8.54 -7.44
CA LYS A 271 68.73 9.64 -8.23
C LYS A 271 69.22 10.70 -7.24
#